data_AF-A0A8T2IB24-F1
#
_entry.id   AF-A0A8T2IB24-F1
#
_cell.length_a   1.000
_cell.length_b   1.000
_cell.length_c   1.000
_cell.angle_alpha   90.00
_cell.angle_beta   90.00
_cell.angle_gamma   90.00
#
_symmetry.space_group_name_H-M   'P 1'
#
loop_
_entity.id
_entity.type
_entity.pdbx_description
1 polymer ?
#
loop_
_entity_poly.entity_id
_entity_poly.type
_entity_poly.pdbx_seq_one_letter_code
_entity_poly.pdbx_strand_id
1 'polypeptide(L)'
;ILIRLIRLCAQSKKGRNQQQRLLKNMGAHSVVLDLLQIPYEKTDEKMNEIMTLAHTFLQNFCRGNPQNQILLHKKLNLFLTPGLLEAETMRHIFMNNYHLCNEISERVVQHFVHCVETHGRHVEYLRFLQTIVKADGKYVKKCQDIVMTELVNGGEDVLIFYNDRASFPVLLQMMCSERDRADESGPLAYHINLVELLAACTEGKNVYTEIKCNSLLPLDDIVRVVTHDDCIPEVKIAYVNFVNHCYVDTEVEMKEIYTSNHIWKLFENFLVDMARVCNTTTDRKHADAAMEKYVTDSVMNIISGFFNSPFSDNSTNLQTHQPVFIQLLQSAFRIFNCTWPNPAQKSSVESCIKTLAEV
;
A
#
# COMPACT_ATOMS: atom_id res chain seq x y z
N ILE A 1 -27.86 13.93 14.88
CA ILE A 1 -27.22 13.27 16.05
C ILE A 1 -25.90 12.61 15.65
N LEU A 2 -25.87 11.76 14.60
CA LEU A 2 -24.66 11.11 14.08
C LEU A 2 -23.46 12.05 13.90
N ILE A 3 -23.66 13.23 13.30
CA ILE A 3 -22.60 14.25 13.14
C ILE A 3 -21.94 14.63 14.47
N ARG A 4 -22.72 14.77 15.55
CA ARG A 4 -22.18 15.07 16.89
C ARG A 4 -21.40 13.88 17.44
N LEU A 5 -21.89 12.66 17.24
CA LEU A 5 -21.20 11.44 17.67
C LEU A 5 -19.85 11.26 16.95
N ILE A 6 -19.81 11.51 15.63
CA ILE A 6 -18.58 11.48 14.82
C ILE A 6 -17.56 12.48 15.38
N ARG A 7 -17.99 13.73 15.65
CA ARG A 7 -17.10 14.77 16.21
C ARG A 7 -16.51 14.39 17.57
N LEU A 8 -17.25 13.65 18.40
CA LEU A 8 -16.73 13.14 19.68
C LEU A 8 -15.61 12.10 19.48
N CYS A 9 -15.71 11.27 18.44
CA CYS A 9 -14.65 10.31 18.08
C CYS A 9 -13.47 10.95 17.33
N ALA A 10 -13.66 12.11 16.70
CA ALA A 10 -12.62 12.79 15.90
C ALA A 10 -11.56 13.55 16.72
N GLN A 11 -11.68 13.61 18.05
CA GLN A 11 -10.77 14.33 18.95
C GLN A 11 -9.33 13.74 18.97
N SER A 12 -8.41 14.44 19.67
CA SER A 12 -7.02 14.01 19.87
C SER A 12 -6.93 12.57 20.43
N LYS A 13 -5.82 11.86 20.17
CA LYS A 13 -5.67 10.41 20.42
C LYS A 13 -6.09 9.97 21.84
N LYS A 14 -5.77 10.78 22.88
CA LYS A 14 -6.19 10.52 24.27
C LYS A 14 -7.68 10.79 24.50
N GLY A 15 -8.23 11.90 23.98
CA GLY A 15 -9.65 12.24 24.10
C GLY A 15 -10.57 11.26 23.37
N ARG A 16 -10.11 10.77 22.21
CA ARG A 16 -10.83 9.77 21.39
C ARG A 16 -11.12 8.48 22.16
N ASN A 17 -10.11 7.90 22.81
CA ASN A 17 -10.29 6.62 23.51
C ASN A 17 -11.30 6.73 24.66
N GLN A 18 -11.31 7.86 25.37
CA GLN A 18 -12.27 8.10 26.45
C GLN A 18 -13.70 8.26 25.90
N GLN A 19 -13.87 9.05 24.84
CA GLN A 19 -15.16 9.25 24.17
C GLN A 19 -15.70 7.95 23.57
N GLN A 20 -14.86 7.17 22.88
CA GLN A 20 -15.22 5.86 22.34
C GLN A 20 -15.69 4.89 23.44
N ARG A 21 -15.05 4.89 24.61
CA ARG A 21 -15.48 4.08 25.75
C ARG A 21 -16.85 4.52 26.29
N LEU A 22 -17.09 5.82 26.40
CA LEU A 22 -18.40 6.35 26.79
C LEU A 22 -19.49 5.93 25.81
N LEU A 23 -19.24 6.11 24.51
CA LEU A 23 -20.17 5.71 23.44
C LEU A 23 -20.43 4.21 23.40
N LYS A 24 -19.42 3.39 23.73
CA LYS A 24 -19.58 1.95 23.93
C LYS A 24 -20.55 1.67 25.08
N ASN A 25 -20.32 2.28 26.24
CA ASN A 25 -21.13 2.07 27.44
C ASN A 25 -22.56 2.61 27.29
N MET A 26 -22.77 3.64 26.48
CA MET A 26 -24.08 4.18 26.14
C MET A 26 -24.83 3.36 25.08
N GLY A 27 -24.23 2.31 24.52
CA GLY A 27 -24.86 1.48 23.51
C GLY A 27 -25.04 2.15 22.15
N ALA A 28 -24.34 3.26 21.88
CA ALA A 28 -24.53 4.03 20.64
C ALA A 28 -24.24 3.21 19.37
N HIS A 29 -23.23 2.33 19.43
CA HIS A 29 -22.89 1.43 18.33
C HIS A 29 -24.01 0.44 18.01
N SER A 30 -24.72 -0.11 19.00
CA SER A 30 -25.85 -1.01 18.78
C SER A 30 -26.97 -0.31 18.02
N VAL A 31 -27.35 0.90 18.44
CA VAL A 31 -28.39 1.69 17.76
C VAL A 31 -28.00 2.01 16.32
N VAL A 32 -26.72 2.31 16.06
CA VAL A 32 -26.24 2.57 14.70
C VAL A 32 -26.23 1.29 13.85
N LEU A 33 -25.91 0.14 14.42
CA LEU A 33 -26.01 -1.15 13.72
C LEU A 33 -27.47 -1.52 13.41
N ASP A 34 -28.41 -1.20 14.30
CA ASP A 34 -29.84 -1.38 14.05
C ASP A 34 -30.33 -0.45 12.93
N LEU A 35 -29.84 0.80 12.90
CA LEU A 35 -30.10 1.76 11.83
C LEU A 35 -29.67 1.24 10.45
N LEU A 36 -28.49 0.61 10.35
CA LEU A 36 -27.99 0.04 9.09
C LEU A 36 -28.87 -1.08 8.53
N GLN A 37 -29.64 -1.75 9.38
CA GLN A 37 -30.54 -2.84 8.97
C GLN A 37 -31.90 -2.35 8.48
N ILE A 38 -32.20 -1.06 8.62
CA ILE A 38 -33.48 -0.50 8.18
C ILE A 38 -33.49 -0.44 6.64
N PRO A 39 -34.43 -1.14 5.97
CA PRO A 39 -34.52 -1.10 4.52
C PRO A 39 -34.94 0.30 4.06
N TYR A 40 -34.33 0.77 2.98
CA TYR A 40 -34.60 2.07 2.39
C TYR A 40 -34.42 2.04 0.87
N GLU A 41 -34.99 3.03 0.19
CA GLU A 41 -34.84 3.19 -1.24
C GLU A 41 -33.46 3.78 -1.56
N LYS A 42 -32.68 3.11 -2.42
CA LYS A 42 -31.33 3.57 -2.81
C LYS A 42 -31.33 4.93 -3.53
N THR A 43 -32.48 5.37 -4.04
CA THR A 43 -32.70 6.69 -4.63
C THR A 43 -32.92 7.79 -3.60
N ASP A 44 -33.14 7.47 -2.33
CA ASP A 44 -33.31 8.46 -1.27
C ASP A 44 -31.95 9.03 -0.86
N GLU A 45 -31.64 10.23 -1.37
CA GLU A 45 -30.40 10.96 -1.09
C GLU A 45 -30.19 11.21 0.40
N LYS A 46 -31.25 11.51 1.17
CA LYS A 46 -31.13 11.80 2.61
C LYS A 46 -30.81 10.53 3.38
N MET A 47 -31.44 9.41 3.00
CA MET A 47 -31.16 8.15 3.66
C MET A 47 -29.76 7.65 3.32
N ASN A 48 -29.30 7.84 2.08
CA ASN A 48 -27.90 7.60 1.70
C ASN A 48 -26.93 8.42 2.57
N GLU A 49 -27.19 9.72 2.76
CA GLU A 49 -26.37 10.57 3.65
C GLU A 49 -26.36 10.04 5.09
N ILE A 50 -27.51 9.62 5.61
CA ILE A 50 -27.63 9.01 6.95
C ILE A 50 -26.79 7.73 7.05
N MET A 51 -26.83 6.87 6.03
CA MET A 51 -26.03 5.64 5.99
C MET A 51 -24.53 5.95 5.91
N THR A 52 -24.11 6.92 5.08
CA THR A 52 -22.72 7.38 5.06
C THR A 52 -22.27 7.87 6.43
N LEU A 53 -23.10 8.65 7.14
CA LEU A 53 -22.81 9.11 8.50
C LEU A 53 -22.77 7.94 9.51
N ALA A 54 -23.62 6.93 9.36
CA ALA A 54 -23.61 5.74 10.20
C ALA A 54 -22.30 4.95 10.04
N HIS A 55 -21.88 4.67 8.79
CA HIS A 55 -20.58 4.04 8.50
C HIS A 55 -19.41 4.88 9.01
N THR A 56 -19.42 6.19 8.76
CA THR A 56 -18.38 7.12 9.24
C THR A 56 -18.28 7.10 10.77
N PHE A 57 -19.40 6.99 11.48
CA PHE A 57 -19.40 6.84 12.93
C PHE A 57 -18.74 5.53 13.35
N LEU A 58 -19.12 4.39 12.75
CA LEU A 58 -18.56 3.08 13.08
C LEU A 58 -17.05 2.99 12.81
N GLN A 59 -16.60 3.54 11.68
CA GLN A 59 -15.19 3.64 11.32
C GLN A 59 -14.40 4.42 12.40
N ASN A 60 -14.92 5.58 12.80
CA ASN A 60 -14.30 6.39 13.87
C ASN A 60 -14.43 5.75 15.26
N PHE A 61 -15.47 4.95 15.50
CA PHE A 61 -15.65 4.20 16.74
C PHE A 61 -14.61 3.10 16.90
N CYS A 62 -14.18 2.46 15.80
CA CYS A 62 -13.13 1.45 15.78
C CYS A 62 -11.71 2.01 15.73
N ARG A 63 -11.52 3.21 15.16
CA ARG A 63 -10.20 3.77 14.88
C ARG A 63 -9.28 3.80 16.10
N GLY A 64 -8.26 2.93 16.08
CA GLY A 64 -7.23 2.82 17.12
C GLY A 64 -7.72 2.19 18.44
N ASN A 65 -8.83 1.46 18.43
CA ASN A 65 -9.44 0.87 19.63
C ASN A 65 -9.76 -0.62 19.43
N PRO A 66 -8.85 -1.53 19.85
CA PRO A 66 -9.01 -2.97 19.66
C PRO A 66 -10.28 -3.56 20.29
N GLN A 67 -10.74 -3.02 21.42
CA GLN A 67 -11.95 -3.52 22.09
C GLN A 67 -13.21 -3.22 21.25
N ASN A 68 -13.28 -2.04 20.65
CA ASN A 68 -14.40 -1.65 19.79
C ASN A 68 -14.37 -2.41 18.46
N GLN A 69 -13.18 -2.68 17.92
CA GLN A 69 -13.00 -3.53 16.75
C GLN A 69 -13.53 -4.95 16.99
N ILE A 70 -13.15 -5.60 18.08
CA ILE A 70 -13.66 -6.94 18.45
C ILE A 70 -15.20 -6.92 18.60
N LEU A 71 -15.76 -5.82 19.12
CA LEU A 71 -17.21 -5.68 19.28
C LEU A 71 -17.94 -5.64 17.95
N LEU A 72 -17.48 -4.84 16.98
CA LEU A 72 -18.07 -4.80 15.63
C LEU A 72 -17.79 -6.08 14.84
N HIS A 73 -16.64 -6.72 15.04
CA HIS A 73 -16.30 -8.00 14.42
C HIS A 73 -17.33 -9.09 14.74
N LYS A 74 -17.97 -9.07 15.92
CA LYS A 74 -19.07 -10.01 16.24
C LYS A 74 -20.30 -9.85 15.35
N LYS A 75 -20.41 -8.75 14.61
CA LYS A 75 -21.51 -8.42 13.70
C LYS A 75 -21.04 -8.31 12.24
N LEU A 76 -19.91 -8.95 11.91
CA LEU A 76 -19.25 -8.86 10.61
C LEU A 76 -20.16 -9.20 9.43
N ASN A 77 -21.10 -10.13 9.59
CA ASN A 77 -22.06 -10.52 8.55
C ASN A 77 -22.91 -9.36 8.04
N LEU A 78 -23.12 -8.29 8.83
CA LEU A 78 -23.84 -7.09 8.38
C LEU A 78 -23.08 -6.31 7.30
N PHE A 79 -21.76 -6.49 7.21
CA PHE A 79 -20.89 -5.81 6.26
C PHE A 79 -20.44 -6.73 5.11
N LEU A 80 -20.95 -7.96 5.05
CA LEU A 80 -20.73 -8.89 3.92
C LEU A 80 -21.81 -8.69 2.85
N THR A 81 -22.04 -7.42 2.50
CA THR A 81 -22.93 -7.02 1.42
C THR A 81 -22.13 -6.16 0.44
N PRO A 82 -22.39 -6.27 -0.88
CA PRO A 82 -21.66 -5.48 -1.85
C PRO A 82 -21.87 -3.97 -1.63
N GLY A 83 -20.80 -3.27 -1.26
CA GLY A 83 -20.81 -1.82 -1.12
C GLY A 83 -19.47 -1.26 -0.60
N LEU A 84 -19.18 -0.02 -0.98
CA LEU A 84 -17.90 0.63 -0.70
C LEU A 84 -17.79 1.08 0.77
N LEU A 85 -18.91 1.49 1.36
CA LEU A 85 -18.97 1.91 2.76
C LEU A 85 -18.74 0.72 3.71
N GLU A 86 -19.26 -0.44 3.33
CA GLU A 86 -19.07 -1.72 4.00
C GLU A 86 -17.60 -2.13 3.97
N ALA A 87 -16.96 -2.05 2.79
CA ALA A 87 -15.53 -2.31 2.64
C ALA A 87 -14.68 -1.39 3.53
N GLU A 88 -14.96 -0.09 3.55
CA GLU A 88 -14.20 0.86 4.37
C GLU A 88 -14.47 0.68 5.88
N THR A 89 -15.69 0.30 6.26
CA THR A 89 -15.99 -0.08 7.66
C THR A 89 -15.27 -1.35 8.05
N MET A 90 -15.25 -2.37 7.18
CA MET A 90 -14.50 -3.61 7.38
C MET A 90 -13.01 -3.33 7.53
N ARG A 91 -12.44 -2.47 6.68
CA ARG A 91 -11.06 -2.00 6.79
C ARG A 91 -10.78 -1.46 8.19
N HIS A 92 -11.62 -0.57 8.72
CA HIS A 92 -11.44 0.01 10.06
C HIS A 92 -11.60 -1.00 11.22
N ILE A 93 -12.42 -2.04 11.04
CA ILE A 93 -12.56 -3.12 12.02
C ILE A 93 -11.25 -3.90 12.16
N PHE A 94 -10.56 -4.19 11.05
CA PHE A 94 -9.32 -4.98 11.05
C PHE A 94 -8.04 -4.12 11.18
N MET A 95 -8.11 -2.82 10.89
CA MET A 95 -6.96 -1.92 10.85
C MET A 95 -6.10 -1.97 12.12
N ASN A 96 -4.82 -2.32 11.94
CA ASN A 96 -3.84 -2.46 13.03
C ASN A 96 -4.28 -3.43 14.16
N ASN A 97 -5.08 -4.44 13.83
CA ASN A 97 -5.49 -5.47 14.78
C ASN A 97 -5.05 -6.85 14.29
N TYR A 98 -3.81 -7.22 14.62
CA TYR A 98 -3.20 -8.48 14.19
C TYR A 98 -4.02 -9.71 14.62
N HIS A 99 -4.60 -9.70 15.83
CA HIS A 99 -5.41 -10.82 16.31
C HIS A 99 -6.63 -11.07 15.43
N LEU A 100 -7.38 -10.01 15.07
CA LEU A 100 -8.54 -10.15 14.19
C LEU A 100 -8.13 -10.58 12.78
N CYS A 101 -7.05 -10.00 12.23
CA CYS A 101 -6.57 -10.39 10.91
C CYS A 101 -6.17 -11.86 10.87
N ASN A 102 -5.49 -12.37 11.90
CA ASN A 102 -5.07 -13.76 11.95
C ASN A 102 -6.24 -14.76 12.08
N GLU A 103 -7.38 -14.33 12.63
CA GLU A 103 -8.59 -15.15 12.80
C GLU A 103 -9.61 -14.98 11.66
N ILE A 104 -9.31 -14.17 10.64
CA ILE A 104 -10.25 -13.90 9.56
C ILE A 104 -10.64 -15.19 8.83
N SER A 105 -11.92 -15.28 8.47
CA SER A 105 -12.44 -16.37 7.64
C SER A 105 -12.14 -16.09 6.17
N GLU A 106 -11.73 -17.14 5.46
CA GLU A 106 -11.52 -17.13 4.00
C GLU A 106 -12.74 -16.61 3.22
N ARG A 107 -13.96 -16.88 3.72
CA ARG A 107 -15.21 -16.38 3.13
C ARG A 107 -15.28 -14.86 3.02
N VAL A 108 -14.64 -14.15 3.94
CA VAL A 108 -14.59 -12.68 3.92
C VAL A 108 -13.72 -12.21 2.77
N VAL A 109 -12.57 -12.86 2.55
CA VAL A 109 -11.66 -12.55 1.44
C VAL A 109 -12.33 -12.84 0.10
N GLN A 110 -12.90 -14.04 -0.03
CA GLN A 110 -13.68 -14.45 -1.21
C GLN A 110 -14.80 -13.46 -1.54
N HIS A 111 -15.54 -12.99 -0.54
CA HIS A 111 -16.60 -12.01 -0.75
C HIS A 111 -16.07 -10.71 -1.38
N PHE A 112 -14.97 -10.15 -0.86
CA PHE A 112 -14.44 -8.88 -1.38
C PHE A 112 -13.77 -9.02 -2.74
N VAL A 113 -13.11 -10.15 -3.01
CA VAL A 113 -12.58 -10.43 -4.37
C VAL A 113 -13.75 -10.60 -5.35
N HIS A 114 -14.79 -11.33 -4.98
CA HIS A 114 -16.00 -11.46 -5.80
C HIS A 114 -16.71 -10.11 -6.02
N CYS A 115 -16.69 -9.20 -5.03
CA CYS A 115 -17.21 -7.85 -5.22
C CYS A 115 -16.43 -7.07 -6.27
N VAL A 116 -15.10 -7.26 -6.37
CA VAL A 116 -14.30 -6.64 -7.44
C VAL A 116 -14.74 -7.17 -8.80
N GLU A 117 -14.93 -8.49 -8.94
CA GLU A 117 -15.36 -9.13 -10.19
C GLU A 117 -16.74 -8.64 -10.66
N THR A 118 -17.70 -8.56 -9.74
CA THR A 118 -19.12 -8.37 -10.08
C THR A 118 -19.62 -6.94 -9.96
N HIS A 119 -19.01 -6.13 -9.09
CA HIS A 119 -19.44 -4.76 -8.80
C HIS A 119 -18.42 -3.71 -9.26
N GLY A 120 -17.26 -4.14 -9.75
CA GLY A 120 -16.27 -3.27 -10.37
C GLY A 120 -15.00 -3.10 -9.54
N ARG A 121 -13.98 -2.61 -10.23
CA ARG A 121 -12.61 -2.42 -9.73
C ARG A 121 -12.52 -1.18 -8.85
N HIS A 122 -12.93 -1.34 -7.60
CA HIS A 122 -12.91 -0.28 -6.59
C HIS A 122 -11.70 -0.40 -5.66
N VAL A 123 -11.07 0.75 -5.38
CA VAL A 123 -9.87 0.85 -4.54
C VAL A 123 -10.16 0.45 -3.09
N GLU A 124 -11.36 0.72 -2.60
CA GLU A 124 -11.80 0.40 -1.23
C GLU A 124 -11.71 -1.09 -0.93
N TYR A 125 -12.06 -1.94 -1.90
CA TYR A 125 -11.93 -3.39 -1.78
C TYR A 125 -10.46 -3.81 -1.63
N LEU A 126 -9.57 -3.26 -2.47
CA LEU A 126 -8.13 -3.54 -2.37
C LEU A 126 -7.53 -3.03 -1.06
N ARG A 127 -7.92 -1.84 -0.59
CA ARG A 127 -7.47 -1.28 0.70
C ARG A 127 -7.89 -2.14 1.89
N PHE A 128 -9.07 -2.76 1.84
CA PHE A 128 -9.46 -3.76 2.83
C PHE A 128 -8.52 -4.97 2.79
N LEU A 129 -8.27 -5.53 1.61
CA LEU A 129 -7.35 -6.67 1.43
C LEU A 129 -5.92 -6.34 1.91
N GLN A 130 -5.41 -5.14 1.60
CA GLN A 130 -4.11 -4.66 2.10
C GLN A 130 -4.06 -4.62 3.64
N THR A 131 -5.19 -4.26 4.27
CA THR A 131 -5.26 -4.12 5.73
C THR A 131 -5.20 -5.46 6.47
N ILE A 132 -5.70 -6.54 5.85
CA ILE A 132 -5.71 -7.87 6.48
C ILE A 132 -4.41 -8.64 6.28
N VAL A 133 -3.63 -8.33 5.22
CA VAL A 133 -2.33 -8.98 4.98
C VAL A 133 -1.21 -8.43 5.86
N LYS A 134 -1.32 -7.16 6.31
CA LYS A 134 -0.35 -6.51 7.20
C LYS A 134 -1.05 -5.69 8.29
N ALA A 135 -0.81 -6.05 9.55
CA ALA A 135 -1.43 -5.41 10.70
C ALA A 135 -0.42 -5.21 11.84
N ASP A 136 -0.42 -4.02 12.45
CA ASP A 136 0.45 -3.68 13.59
C ASP A 136 1.95 -3.89 13.28
N GLY A 137 2.37 -3.57 12.06
CA GLY A 137 3.74 -3.78 11.58
C GLY A 137 4.12 -5.24 11.37
N LYS A 138 3.18 -6.18 11.52
CA LYS A 138 3.40 -7.62 11.33
C LYS A 138 2.67 -8.12 10.08
N TYR A 139 3.28 -9.09 9.43
CA TYR A 139 2.74 -9.77 8.26
C TYR A 139 1.87 -10.94 8.70
N VAL A 140 0.73 -11.12 8.05
CA VAL A 140 -0.22 -12.20 8.34
C VAL A 140 -0.14 -13.22 7.21
N LYS A 141 0.87 -14.12 7.23
CA LYS A 141 1.16 -15.05 6.13
C LYS A 141 -0.06 -15.83 5.62
N LYS A 142 -0.89 -16.32 6.54
CA LYS A 142 -2.16 -16.99 6.19
C LYS A 142 -3.08 -16.09 5.34
N CYS A 143 -3.20 -14.81 5.68
CA CYS A 143 -4.00 -13.87 4.88
C CYS A 143 -3.34 -13.56 3.55
N GLN A 144 -2.01 -13.39 3.51
CA GLN A 144 -1.26 -13.19 2.27
C GLN A 144 -1.54 -14.33 1.27
N ASP A 145 -1.48 -15.59 1.74
CA ASP A 145 -1.72 -16.78 0.91
C ASP A 145 -3.15 -16.84 0.37
N ILE A 146 -4.15 -16.60 1.22
CA ILE A 146 -5.56 -16.60 0.84
C ILE A 146 -5.84 -15.48 -0.16
N VAL A 147 -5.42 -14.25 0.15
CA VAL A 147 -5.61 -13.09 -0.74
C VAL A 147 -4.95 -13.34 -2.08
N MET A 148 -3.70 -13.81 -2.11
CA MET A 148 -3.00 -14.11 -3.36
C MET A 148 -3.69 -15.21 -4.18
N THR A 149 -4.27 -16.21 -3.51
CA THR A 149 -5.02 -17.28 -4.18
C THR A 149 -6.30 -16.75 -4.81
N GLU A 150 -7.09 -15.99 -4.06
CA GLU A 150 -8.36 -15.45 -4.56
C GLU A 150 -8.14 -14.40 -5.66
N LEU A 151 -7.13 -13.52 -5.55
CA LEU A 151 -6.79 -12.58 -6.61
C LEU A 151 -6.44 -13.29 -7.93
N VAL A 152 -5.68 -14.40 -7.86
CA VAL A 152 -5.34 -15.20 -9.04
C VAL A 152 -6.56 -15.91 -9.61
N ASN A 153 -7.44 -16.42 -8.75
CA ASN A 153 -8.69 -17.05 -9.18
C ASN A 153 -9.61 -16.07 -9.92
N GLY A 154 -9.65 -14.81 -9.47
CA GLY A 154 -10.43 -13.75 -10.13
C GLY A 154 -9.84 -13.25 -11.46
N GLY A 155 -8.63 -13.70 -11.83
CA GLY A 155 -8.07 -13.49 -13.17
C GLY A 155 -8.07 -12.03 -13.61
N GLU A 156 -8.36 -11.80 -14.91
CA GLU A 156 -8.33 -10.47 -15.52
C GLU A 156 -9.42 -9.52 -14.98
N ASP A 157 -10.50 -10.03 -14.41
CA ASP A 157 -11.57 -9.19 -13.82
C ASP A 157 -11.04 -8.41 -12.61
N VAL A 158 -10.09 -8.99 -11.89
CA VAL A 158 -9.45 -8.41 -10.69
C VAL A 158 -8.05 -7.87 -10.99
N LEU A 159 -7.22 -8.66 -11.69
CA LEU A 159 -5.82 -8.39 -11.98
C LEU A 159 -5.65 -7.64 -13.30
N ILE A 160 -5.43 -6.34 -13.21
CA ILE A 160 -5.18 -5.49 -14.39
C ILE A 160 -3.73 -5.01 -14.35
N PHE A 161 -2.96 -5.48 -15.32
CA PHE A 161 -1.61 -5.01 -15.57
C PHE A 161 -1.55 -4.28 -16.91
N TYR A 162 -0.68 -3.28 -16.99
CA TYR A 162 -0.42 -2.52 -18.21
C TYR A 162 0.97 -2.87 -18.77
N ASN A 163 1.24 -4.16 -18.87
CA ASN A 163 2.55 -4.72 -19.19
C ASN A 163 2.70 -5.14 -20.66
N ASP A 164 1.62 -5.32 -21.40
CA ASP A 164 1.69 -5.61 -22.83
C ASP A 164 1.87 -4.34 -23.68
N ARG A 165 2.17 -4.53 -24.97
CA ARG A 165 2.46 -3.43 -25.92
C ARG A 165 1.28 -2.50 -26.17
N ALA A 166 0.05 -2.98 -26.03
CA ALA A 166 -1.16 -2.19 -26.26
C ALA A 166 -1.61 -1.45 -25.00
N SER A 167 -1.46 -2.06 -23.83
CA SER A 167 -1.88 -1.46 -22.55
C SER A 167 -0.84 -0.51 -21.96
N PHE A 168 0.46 -0.72 -22.19
CA PHE A 168 1.50 0.15 -21.62
C PHE A 168 1.36 1.64 -22.01
N PRO A 169 1.07 2.01 -23.28
CA PRO A 169 0.79 3.41 -23.63
C PRO A 169 -0.42 4.01 -22.89
N VAL A 170 -1.40 3.19 -22.52
CA VAL A 170 -2.57 3.65 -21.75
C VAL A 170 -2.17 4.02 -20.32
N LEU A 171 -1.28 3.23 -19.68
CA LEU A 171 -0.72 3.58 -18.38
C LEU A 171 0.03 4.92 -18.43
N LEU A 172 0.85 5.13 -19.46
CA LEU A 172 1.56 6.39 -19.66
C LEU A 172 0.58 7.55 -19.84
N GLN A 173 -0.47 7.38 -20.64
CA GLN A 173 -1.50 8.40 -20.84
C GLN A 173 -2.18 8.79 -19.52
N MET A 174 -2.55 7.79 -18.69
CA MET A 174 -3.15 8.06 -17.39
C MET A 174 -2.19 8.79 -16.44
N MET A 175 -0.90 8.43 -16.46
CA MET A 175 0.13 9.13 -15.66
C MET A 175 0.38 10.57 -16.12
N CYS A 176 0.21 10.87 -17.41
CA CYS A 176 0.34 12.23 -17.94
C CYS A 176 -0.91 13.10 -17.75
N SER A 177 -2.05 12.50 -17.39
CA SER A 177 -3.34 13.18 -17.27
C SER A 177 -3.61 13.62 -15.83
N GLU A 178 -3.66 14.93 -15.59
CA GLU A 178 -3.99 15.48 -14.26
C GLU A 178 -5.35 15.01 -13.75
N ARG A 179 -6.32 14.84 -14.65
CA ARG A 179 -7.66 14.34 -14.31
C ARG A 179 -7.58 12.90 -13.80
N ASP A 180 -6.86 12.03 -14.49
CA ASP A 180 -6.76 10.62 -14.10
C ASP A 180 -5.90 10.45 -12.83
N ARG A 181 -4.91 11.31 -12.62
CA ARG A 181 -4.13 11.37 -11.36
C ARG A 181 -4.95 11.84 -10.17
N ALA A 182 -5.89 12.76 -10.37
CA ALA A 182 -6.75 13.28 -9.32
C ALA A 182 -7.95 12.35 -9.00
N ASP A 183 -8.24 11.38 -9.87
CA ASP A 183 -9.33 10.42 -9.68
C ASP A 183 -8.91 9.26 -8.76
N GLU A 184 -9.20 9.40 -7.46
CA GLU A 184 -8.91 8.37 -6.46
C GLU A 184 -9.69 7.06 -6.66
N SER A 185 -10.74 7.06 -7.50
CA SER A 185 -11.53 5.89 -7.86
C SER A 185 -11.23 5.39 -9.29
N GLY A 186 -10.29 6.02 -9.97
CA GLY A 186 -9.96 5.76 -11.36
C GLY A 186 -9.10 4.50 -11.57
N PRO A 187 -8.92 4.06 -12.84
CA PRO A 187 -8.14 2.87 -13.17
C PRO A 187 -6.67 2.94 -12.74
N LEU A 188 -6.07 4.15 -12.76
CA LEU A 188 -4.69 4.38 -12.32
C LEU A 188 -4.56 4.14 -10.80
N ALA A 189 -5.48 4.70 -10.01
CA ALA A 189 -5.51 4.51 -8.56
C ALA A 189 -5.71 3.04 -8.18
N TYR A 190 -6.61 2.34 -8.88
CA TYR A 190 -6.81 0.90 -8.71
C TYR A 190 -5.53 0.10 -9.01
N HIS A 191 -4.87 0.39 -10.14
CA HIS A 191 -3.64 -0.29 -10.52
C HIS A 191 -2.50 -0.08 -9.51
N ILE A 192 -2.31 1.14 -9.01
CA ILE A 192 -1.31 1.43 -7.96
C ILE A 192 -1.61 0.61 -6.70
N ASN A 193 -2.87 0.62 -6.22
CA ASN A 193 -3.25 -0.12 -5.02
C ASN A 193 -3.17 -1.65 -5.22
N LEU A 194 -3.37 -2.14 -6.45
CA LEU A 194 -3.19 -3.55 -6.78
C LEU A 194 -1.72 -3.96 -6.66
N VAL A 195 -0.80 -3.19 -7.25
CA VAL A 195 0.64 -3.49 -7.15
C VAL A 195 1.12 -3.38 -5.69
N GLU A 196 0.64 -2.39 -4.93
CA GLU A 196 0.91 -2.28 -3.49
C GLU A 196 0.38 -3.49 -2.69
N LEU A 197 -0.81 -4.01 -3.04
CA LEU A 197 -1.36 -5.20 -2.40
C LEU A 197 -0.51 -6.43 -2.70
N LEU A 198 -0.09 -6.61 -3.94
CA LEU A 198 0.78 -7.73 -4.32
C LEU A 198 2.14 -7.64 -3.61
N ALA A 199 2.72 -6.44 -3.51
CA ALA A 199 3.94 -6.22 -2.73
C ALA A 199 3.73 -6.59 -1.25
N ALA A 200 2.63 -6.16 -0.64
CA ALA A 200 2.28 -6.49 0.75
C ALA A 200 2.01 -7.99 0.97
N CYS A 201 1.58 -8.73 -0.07
CA CYS A 201 1.47 -10.18 -0.02
C CYS A 201 2.84 -10.88 0.05
N THR A 202 3.86 -10.33 -0.61
CA THR A 202 5.23 -10.88 -0.62
C THR A 202 6.08 -10.46 0.58
N GLU A 203 5.73 -9.36 1.25
CA GLU A 203 6.50 -8.82 2.37
C GLU A 203 6.60 -9.84 3.52
N GLY A 204 7.79 -9.97 4.13
CA GLY A 204 8.04 -10.94 5.19
C GLY A 204 8.41 -12.35 4.71
N LYS A 205 8.98 -12.44 3.50
CA LYS A 205 9.56 -13.66 2.92
C LYS A 205 8.52 -14.77 2.78
N ASN A 206 7.52 -14.54 1.94
CA ASN A 206 6.46 -15.50 1.66
C ASN A 206 6.64 -16.11 0.26
N VAL A 207 7.44 -17.17 0.20
CA VAL A 207 7.82 -17.92 -1.02
C VAL A 207 6.62 -18.23 -1.92
N TYR A 208 5.49 -18.65 -1.34
CA TYR A 208 4.31 -19.00 -2.13
C TYR A 208 3.80 -17.82 -2.94
N THR A 209 3.70 -16.66 -2.29
CA THR A 209 3.25 -15.42 -2.95
C THR A 209 4.33 -14.83 -3.85
N GLU A 210 5.62 -14.93 -3.50
CA GLU A 210 6.76 -14.48 -4.32
C GLU A 210 6.76 -15.17 -5.70
N ILE A 211 6.61 -16.50 -5.73
CA ILE A 211 6.58 -17.27 -6.98
C ILE A 211 5.40 -16.85 -7.88
N LYS A 212 4.21 -16.67 -7.28
CA LYS A 212 3.02 -16.23 -8.01
C LYS A 212 3.17 -14.81 -8.54
N CYS A 213 3.63 -13.88 -7.70
CA CYS A 213 3.80 -12.47 -8.04
C CYS A 213 4.85 -12.28 -9.15
N ASN A 214 5.96 -13.01 -9.10
CA ASN A 214 6.97 -12.98 -10.16
C ASN A 214 6.39 -13.34 -11.54
N SER A 215 5.46 -14.31 -11.59
CA SER A 215 4.81 -14.72 -12.83
C SER A 215 3.82 -13.67 -13.36
N LEU A 216 3.22 -12.87 -12.48
CA LEU A 216 2.23 -11.85 -12.83
C LEU A 216 2.86 -10.55 -13.31
N LEU A 217 3.97 -10.13 -12.69
CA LEU A 217 4.65 -8.87 -13.00
C LEU A 217 6.16 -9.09 -13.10
N PRO A 218 6.66 -9.48 -14.28
CA PRO A 218 8.08 -9.75 -14.52
C PRO A 218 8.96 -8.51 -14.36
N LEU A 219 10.25 -8.74 -14.06
CA LEU A 219 11.21 -7.67 -13.80
C LEU A 219 11.40 -6.74 -15.00
N ASP A 220 11.43 -7.28 -16.22
CA ASP A 220 11.54 -6.51 -17.48
C ASP A 220 10.45 -5.43 -17.59
N ASP A 221 9.21 -5.78 -17.29
CA ASP A 221 8.07 -4.87 -17.37
C ASP A 221 8.13 -3.80 -16.28
N ILE A 222 8.56 -4.18 -15.07
CA ILE A 222 8.76 -3.24 -13.96
C ILE A 222 9.84 -2.21 -14.32
N VAL A 223 11.00 -2.66 -14.80
CA VAL A 223 12.08 -1.75 -15.20
C VAL A 223 11.61 -0.82 -16.29
N ARG A 224 10.89 -1.32 -17.30
CA ARG A 224 10.34 -0.48 -18.38
C ARG A 224 9.41 0.62 -17.85
N VAL A 225 8.56 0.32 -16.86
CA VAL A 225 7.64 1.29 -16.26
C VAL A 225 8.41 2.30 -15.40
N VAL A 226 9.24 1.83 -14.46
CA VAL A 226 9.92 2.69 -13.48
C VAL A 226 10.93 3.63 -14.13
N THR A 227 11.65 3.16 -15.16
CA THR A 227 12.67 3.99 -15.83
C THR A 227 12.11 4.89 -16.92
N HIS A 228 10.79 4.91 -17.16
CA HIS A 228 10.16 5.81 -18.11
C HIS A 228 10.12 7.24 -17.57
N ASP A 229 10.39 8.25 -18.41
CA ASP A 229 10.48 9.65 -17.99
C ASP A 229 9.15 10.20 -17.43
N ASP A 230 8.03 9.76 -18.01
CA ASP A 230 6.67 10.13 -17.57
C ASP A 230 6.16 9.35 -16.34
N CYS A 231 6.97 8.48 -15.74
CA CYS A 231 6.55 7.68 -14.59
C CYS A 231 6.41 8.53 -13.32
N ILE A 232 5.20 8.59 -12.77
CA ILE A 232 4.89 9.39 -11.57
C ILE A 232 5.40 8.72 -10.28
N PRO A 233 5.71 9.49 -9.22
CA PRO A 233 6.24 8.95 -7.96
C PRO A 233 5.36 7.87 -7.32
N GLU A 234 4.03 7.97 -7.41
CA GLU A 234 3.10 7.00 -6.82
C GLU A 234 3.24 5.62 -7.45
N VAL A 235 3.41 5.55 -8.77
CA VAL A 235 3.67 4.30 -9.49
C VAL A 235 5.07 3.79 -9.15
N LYS A 236 6.09 4.67 -9.11
CA LYS A 236 7.45 4.29 -8.71
C LYS A 236 7.49 3.67 -7.31
N ILE A 237 6.76 4.24 -6.33
CA ILE A 237 6.67 3.70 -4.97
C ILE A 237 6.13 2.27 -4.99
N ALA A 238 4.99 2.04 -5.63
CA ALA A 238 4.35 0.73 -5.67
C ALA A 238 5.26 -0.32 -6.34
N TYR A 239 5.81 0.00 -7.50
CA TYR A 239 6.66 -0.90 -8.27
C TYR A 239 8.01 -1.17 -7.60
N VAL A 240 8.67 -0.17 -7.04
CA VAL A 240 9.96 -0.36 -6.35
C VAL A 240 9.79 -1.14 -5.05
N ASN A 241 8.71 -0.91 -4.29
CA ASN A 241 8.41 -1.74 -3.13
C ASN A 241 8.11 -3.19 -3.54
N PHE A 242 7.42 -3.39 -4.66
CA PHE A 242 7.21 -4.73 -5.21
C PHE A 242 8.53 -5.42 -5.57
N VAL A 243 9.46 -4.74 -6.26
CA VAL A 243 10.80 -5.31 -6.53
C VAL A 243 11.53 -5.62 -5.23
N ASN A 244 11.49 -4.72 -4.25
CA ASN A 244 12.13 -4.94 -2.97
C ASN A 244 11.64 -6.22 -2.29
N HIS A 245 10.32 -6.43 -2.20
CA HIS A 245 9.75 -7.56 -1.45
C HIS A 245 9.63 -8.86 -2.26
N CYS A 246 9.51 -8.77 -3.59
CA CYS A 246 9.31 -9.93 -4.46
C CYS A 246 10.59 -10.41 -5.16
N TYR A 247 11.64 -9.59 -5.24
CA TYR A 247 12.90 -9.93 -5.93
C TYR A 247 14.15 -9.79 -5.08
N VAL A 248 14.17 -8.87 -4.11
CA VAL A 248 15.39 -8.56 -3.35
C VAL A 248 15.38 -9.21 -1.96
N ASP A 249 14.39 -8.88 -1.13
CA ASP A 249 14.19 -9.39 0.23
C ASP A 249 13.32 -10.65 0.22
N THR A 250 13.76 -11.66 -0.52
CA THR A 250 13.07 -12.94 -0.68
C THR A 250 13.67 -14.02 0.22
N GLU A 251 12.92 -15.10 0.42
CA GLU A 251 13.44 -16.30 1.11
C GLU A 251 14.41 -17.08 0.22
N VAL A 252 14.09 -17.17 -1.07
CA VAL A 252 14.86 -17.90 -2.08
C VAL A 252 15.54 -16.92 -3.02
N GLU A 253 16.78 -17.24 -3.42
CA GLU A 253 17.54 -16.43 -4.37
C GLU A 253 16.79 -16.25 -5.70
N MET A 254 16.45 -15.01 -6.02
CA MET A 254 15.90 -14.62 -7.32
C MET A 254 17.02 -14.28 -8.29
N LYS A 255 17.62 -15.29 -8.91
CA LYS A 255 18.82 -15.13 -9.77
C LYS A 255 18.71 -14.01 -10.81
N GLU A 256 17.51 -13.76 -11.33
CA GLU A 256 17.26 -12.72 -12.33
C GLU A 256 17.69 -11.32 -11.87
N ILE A 257 17.41 -10.90 -10.63
CA ILE A 257 17.75 -9.55 -10.14
C ILE A 257 19.28 -9.35 -10.03
N TYR A 258 20.01 -10.44 -9.82
CA TYR A 258 21.44 -10.47 -9.56
C TYR A 258 22.30 -10.73 -10.79
N THR A 259 21.79 -11.48 -11.77
CA THR A 259 22.54 -11.87 -12.99
C THR A 259 22.28 -10.95 -14.17
N SER A 260 21.20 -10.17 -14.14
CA SER A 260 20.83 -9.24 -15.20
C SER A 260 21.21 -7.79 -14.85
N ASN A 261 21.16 -6.90 -15.85
CA ASN A 261 21.40 -5.46 -15.65
C ASN A 261 20.17 -4.70 -15.10
N HIS A 262 19.08 -5.39 -14.74
CA HIS A 262 17.83 -4.75 -14.37
C HIS A 262 17.94 -3.89 -13.11
N ILE A 263 18.54 -4.43 -12.03
CA ILE A 263 18.72 -3.66 -10.79
C ILE A 263 19.63 -2.44 -11.00
N TRP A 264 20.66 -2.58 -11.84
CA TRP A 264 21.57 -1.48 -12.13
C TRP A 264 20.91 -0.38 -12.94
N LYS A 265 20.05 -0.71 -13.92
CA LYS A 265 19.22 0.28 -14.61
C LYS A 265 18.27 1.02 -13.67
N LEU A 266 17.69 0.31 -12.69
CA LEU A 266 16.88 0.94 -11.65
C LEU A 266 17.73 1.89 -10.80
N PHE A 267 18.91 1.48 -10.34
CA PHE A 267 19.81 2.34 -9.58
C PHE A 267 20.25 3.58 -10.35
N GLU A 268 20.56 3.47 -11.64
CA GLU A 268 20.85 4.62 -12.51
C GLU A 268 19.66 5.58 -12.58
N ASN A 269 18.43 5.06 -12.70
CA ASN A 269 17.23 5.90 -12.67
C ASN A 269 17.01 6.55 -11.29
N PHE A 270 17.24 5.82 -10.19
CA PHE A 270 17.11 6.34 -8.84
C PHE A 270 18.08 7.51 -8.60
N LEU A 271 19.29 7.46 -9.15
CA LEU A 271 20.25 8.57 -9.07
C LEU A 271 19.71 9.87 -9.67
N VAL A 272 18.97 9.78 -10.78
CA VAL A 272 18.32 10.94 -11.40
C VAL A 272 17.25 11.53 -10.47
N ASP A 273 16.42 10.68 -9.87
CA ASP A 273 15.37 11.10 -8.92
C ASP A 273 15.96 11.68 -7.63
N MET A 274 17.00 11.04 -7.07
CA MET A 274 17.73 11.52 -5.91
C MET A 274 18.33 12.92 -6.18
N ALA A 275 18.95 13.12 -7.34
CA ALA A 275 19.47 14.42 -7.74
C ALA A 275 18.35 15.47 -7.89
N ARG A 276 17.21 15.09 -8.47
CA ARG A 276 16.04 15.97 -8.60
C ARG A 276 15.55 16.46 -7.24
N VAL A 277 15.40 15.58 -6.26
CA VAL A 277 14.97 15.95 -4.90
C VAL A 277 16.00 16.82 -4.19
N CYS A 278 17.31 16.55 -4.34
CA CYS A 278 18.36 17.38 -3.76
C CYS A 278 18.42 18.79 -4.36
N ASN A 279 18.14 18.93 -5.66
CA ASN A 279 18.26 20.19 -6.40
C ASN A 279 16.95 21.00 -6.41
N THR A 280 15.83 20.44 -5.93
CA THR A 280 14.55 21.14 -5.90
C THR A 280 14.64 22.30 -4.91
N THR A 281 14.41 23.51 -5.42
CA THR A 281 14.73 24.80 -4.81
C THR A 281 14.06 25.07 -3.45
N THR A 282 14.60 26.04 -2.72
CA THR A 282 14.20 26.54 -1.39
C THR A 282 12.70 26.84 -1.16
N ASP A 283 11.86 26.82 -2.19
CA ASP A 283 10.41 26.97 -2.08
C ASP A 283 9.73 25.65 -1.70
N ARG A 284 9.67 25.38 -0.40
CA ARG A 284 8.98 24.22 0.18
C ARG A 284 7.48 24.17 -0.10
N LYS A 285 6.84 25.25 -0.56
CA LYS A 285 5.39 25.25 -0.83
C LYS A 285 5.01 24.45 -2.06
N HIS A 286 5.95 24.24 -2.98
CA HIS A 286 5.77 23.48 -4.21
C HIS A 286 6.66 22.23 -4.26
N ALA A 287 7.11 21.75 -3.08
CA ALA A 287 7.89 20.53 -2.99
C ALA A 287 7.05 19.32 -3.39
N ASP A 288 7.63 18.44 -4.20
CA ASP A 288 7.02 17.16 -4.56
C ASP A 288 7.18 16.17 -3.40
N ALA A 289 6.21 16.19 -2.48
CA ALA A 289 6.23 15.35 -1.29
C ALA A 289 6.17 13.84 -1.62
N ALA A 290 5.56 13.47 -2.76
CA ALA A 290 5.49 12.08 -3.19
C ALA A 290 6.88 11.60 -3.67
N MET A 291 7.58 12.43 -4.46
CA MET A 291 8.96 12.14 -4.87
C MET A 291 9.93 12.12 -3.69
N GLU A 292 9.78 13.03 -2.72
CA GLU A 292 10.58 13.01 -1.48
C GLU A 292 10.39 11.70 -0.72
N LYS A 293 9.15 11.27 -0.52
CA LYS A 293 8.82 10.01 0.15
C LYS A 293 9.36 8.80 -0.62
N TYR A 294 9.19 8.79 -1.93
CA TYR A 294 9.73 7.74 -2.80
C TYR A 294 11.25 7.58 -2.61
N VAL A 295 11.99 8.68 -2.66
CA VAL A 295 13.44 8.68 -2.53
C VAL A 295 13.88 8.34 -1.10
N THR A 296 13.21 8.86 -0.07
CA THR A 296 13.64 8.62 1.33
C THR A 296 13.24 7.27 1.86
N ASP A 297 12.21 6.64 1.30
CA ASP A 297 11.65 5.39 1.83
C ASP A 297 11.90 4.25 0.84
N SER A 298 11.22 4.24 -0.31
CA SER A 298 11.27 3.12 -1.27
C SER A 298 12.66 2.90 -1.85
N VAL A 299 13.33 3.95 -2.32
CA VAL A 299 14.68 3.88 -2.89
C VAL A 299 15.71 3.47 -1.82
N MET A 300 15.65 4.06 -0.62
CA MET A 300 16.55 3.69 0.48
C MET A 300 16.37 2.22 0.90
N ASN A 301 15.13 1.75 0.96
CA ASN A 301 14.82 0.39 1.36
C ASN A 301 15.32 -0.64 0.35
N ILE A 302 15.11 -0.44 -0.96
CA ILE A 302 15.58 -1.38 -1.98
C ILE A 302 17.10 -1.39 -2.10
N ILE A 303 17.76 -0.23 -1.99
CA ILE A 303 19.23 -0.16 -1.99
C ILE A 303 19.77 -0.93 -0.78
N SER A 304 19.23 -0.63 0.42
CA SER A 304 19.64 -1.33 1.64
C SER A 304 19.36 -2.83 1.56
N GLY A 305 18.19 -3.22 1.06
CA GLY A 305 17.81 -4.62 0.89
C GLY A 305 18.73 -5.37 -0.05
N PHE A 306 19.11 -4.75 -1.18
CA PHE A 306 19.97 -5.37 -2.17
C PHE A 306 21.39 -5.58 -1.63
N PHE A 307 21.98 -4.56 -1.00
CA PHE A 307 23.35 -4.63 -0.51
C PHE A 307 23.51 -5.39 0.82
N ASN A 308 22.43 -5.55 1.61
CA ASN A 308 22.43 -6.44 2.78
C ASN A 308 22.10 -7.90 2.42
N SER A 309 21.70 -8.18 1.18
CA SER A 309 21.27 -9.52 0.79
C SER A 309 22.45 -10.50 0.80
N PRO A 310 22.32 -11.69 1.40
CA PRO A 310 23.39 -12.69 1.35
C PRO A 310 23.68 -13.18 -0.09
N PHE A 311 22.81 -12.86 -1.04
CA PHE A 311 22.95 -13.24 -2.45
C PHE A 311 23.71 -12.18 -3.29
N SER A 312 23.94 -10.97 -2.75
CA SER A 312 24.69 -9.94 -3.48
C SER A 312 26.17 -10.30 -3.65
N ASP A 313 26.77 -10.97 -2.67
CA ASP A 313 28.22 -11.26 -2.65
C ASP A 313 28.67 -12.19 -3.79
N ASN A 314 27.79 -13.08 -4.24
CA ASN A 314 28.09 -14.04 -5.31
C ASN A 314 27.81 -13.48 -6.72
N SER A 315 27.11 -12.36 -6.82
CA SER A 315 26.60 -11.83 -8.09
C SER A 315 27.29 -10.55 -8.56
N THR A 316 28.13 -9.97 -7.71
CA THR A 316 28.73 -8.67 -7.98
C THR A 316 29.85 -8.70 -9.00
N ASN A 317 29.47 -8.37 -10.24
CA ASN A 317 30.22 -7.44 -11.08
C ASN A 317 30.28 -6.01 -10.43
N LEU A 318 30.42 -5.89 -9.11
CA LEU A 318 30.52 -4.57 -8.43
C LEU A 318 31.72 -3.79 -8.96
N GLN A 319 32.76 -4.48 -9.44
CA GLN A 319 33.87 -3.85 -10.14
C GLN A 319 33.42 -3.06 -11.39
N THR A 320 32.45 -3.56 -12.17
CA THR A 320 31.97 -2.84 -13.37
C THR A 320 30.97 -1.75 -13.02
N HIS A 321 30.22 -1.91 -11.93
CA HIS A 321 29.20 -0.95 -11.46
C HIS A 321 29.66 -0.06 -10.30
N GLN A 322 30.95 -0.08 -9.97
CA GLN A 322 31.55 0.73 -8.92
C GLN A 322 31.19 2.23 -9.03
N PRO A 323 31.13 2.85 -10.23
CA PRO A 323 30.71 4.24 -10.34
C PRO A 323 29.28 4.48 -9.85
N VAL A 324 28.35 3.59 -10.16
CA VAL A 324 26.94 3.70 -9.74
C VAL A 324 26.85 3.56 -8.23
N PHE A 325 27.53 2.57 -7.64
CA PHE A 325 27.59 2.39 -6.19
C PHE A 325 28.09 3.65 -5.46
N ILE A 326 29.22 4.23 -5.91
CA ILE A 326 29.78 5.44 -5.32
C ILE A 326 28.78 6.60 -5.43
N GLN A 327 28.10 6.75 -6.57
CA GLN A 327 27.10 7.79 -6.77
C GLN A 327 25.88 7.60 -5.87
N LEU A 328 25.44 6.36 -5.61
CA LEU A 328 24.32 6.08 -4.70
C LEU A 328 24.66 6.52 -3.28
N LEU A 329 25.84 6.12 -2.78
CA LEU A 329 26.31 6.52 -1.46
C LEU A 329 26.43 8.04 -1.33
N GLN A 330 27.05 8.71 -2.30
CA GLN A 330 27.18 10.16 -2.33
C GLN A 330 25.81 10.86 -2.36
N SER A 331 24.86 10.34 -3.14
CA SER A 331 23.52 10.90 -3.27
C SER A 331 22.72 10.72 -1.98
N ALA A 332 22.82 9.56 -1.32
CA ALA A 332 22.21 9.32 -0.01
C ALA A 332 22.73 10.30 1.06
N PHE A 333 24.05 10.54 1.10
CA PHE A 333 24.64 11.56 1.98
C PHE A 333 24.14 12.97 1.67
N ARG A 334 23.97 13.33 0.39
CA ARG A 334 23.41 14.64 0.01
C ARG A 334 21.98 14.80 0.53
N ILE A 335 21.14 13.79 0.36
CA ILE A 335 19.75 13.79 0.87
C ILE A 335 19.72 13.92 2.39
N PHE A 336 20.55 13.15 3.10
CA PHE A 336 20.62 13.20 4.57
C PHE A 336 20.93 14.61 5.11
N ASN A 337 21.81 15.32 4.40
CA ASN A 337 22.24 16.68 4.72
C ASN A 337 21.24 17.76 4.28
N CYS A 338 20.18 17.42 3.55
CA CYS A 338 19.10 18.35 3.29
C CYS A 338 18.38 18.76 4.59
N THR A 339 17.79 19.95 4.59
CA THR A 339 17.08 20.53 5.75
C THR A 339 15.62 20.08 5.85
N TRP A 340 15.07 19.56 4.77
CA TRP A 340 13.66 19.18 4.66
C TRP A 340 13.27 17.78 5.17
N PRO A 341 14.13 16.74 5.15
CA PRO A 341 13.70 15.42 5.57
C PRO A 341 13.33 15.41 7.05
N ASN A 342 12.18 14.84 7.37
CA ASN A 342 11.73 14.69 8.75
C ASN A 342 12.57 13.62 9.50
N PRO A 343 12.47 13.50 10.84
CA PRO A 343 13.28 12.54 11.60
C PRO A 343 13.15 11.08 11.14
N ALA A 344 11.96 10.65 10.72
CA ALA A 344 11.74 9.28 10.23
C ALA A 344 12.43 9.05 8.87
N GLN A 345 12.30 10.01 7.95
CA GLN A 345 12.99 9.98 6.66
C GLN A 345 14.51 10.00 6.84
N LYS A 346 15.04 10.85 7.73
CA LYS A 346 16.47 10.88 8.05
C LYS A 346 16.95 9.55 8.61
N SER A 347 16.17 8.90 9.46
CA SER A 347 16.52 7.57 9.99
C SER A 347 16.59 6.51 8.90
N SER A 348 15.68 6.54 7.91
CA SER A 348 15.73 5.60 6.78
C SER A 348 16.96 5.83 5.90
N VAL A 349 17.23 7.09 5.54
CA VAL A 349 18.42 7.45 4.75
C VAL A 349 19.72 7.11 5.49
N GLU A 350 19.79 7.37 6.80
CA GLU A 350 20.95 7.01 7.63
C GLU A 350 21.19 5.50 7.66
N SER A 351 20.12 4.70 7.77
CA SER A 351 20.21 3.24 7.72
C SER A 351 20.79 2.78 6.38
N CYS A 352 20.34 3.36 5.27
CA CYS A 352 20.88 3.05 3.94
C CYS A 352 22.35 3.43 3.80
N ILE A 353 22.76 4.60 4.31
CA ILE A 353 24.16 5.03 4.32
C ILE A 353 25.04 4.03 5.09
N LYS A 354 24.57 3.55 6.25
CA LYS A 354 25.31 2.56 7.05
C LYS A 354 25.52 1.27 6.28
N THR A 355 24.46 0.72 5.70
CA THR A 355 24.54 -0.47 4.84
C THR A 355 25.54 -0.29 3.71
N LEU A 356 25.44 0.82 2.96
CA LEU A 356 26.36 1.08 1.85
C LEU A 356 27.81 1.30 2.29
N ALA A 357 28.06 1.76 3.52
CA ALA A 357 29.41 1.96 4.04
C ALA A 357 30.06 0.67 4.57
N GLU A 358 29.27 -0.38 4.80
CA GLU A 358 29.73 -1.70 5.25
C GLU A 358 30.16 -2.61 4.07
N VAL A 359 29.70 -2.30 2.85
CA VAL A 359 30.12 -2.92 1.57
C VAL A 359 31.43 -2.33 1.08
#